data_AF-A0A415U873-F1
#
_entry.id   AF-A0A415U873-F1
#
_cell.length_a   1.000
_cell.length_b   1.000
_cell.length_c   1.000
_cell.angle_alpha   90.00
_cell.angle_beta   90.00
_cell.angle_gamma   90.00
#
_symmetry.space_group_name_H-M   'P 1'
#
loop_
_entity.id
_entity.type
_entity.pdbx_description
1 polymer ?
#
loop_
_entity_poly.entity_id
_entity_poly.type
_entity_poly.pdbx_seq_one_letter_code
_entity_poly.pdbx_strand_id
1 'polypeptide(L)'
;MRYATFRRLIMDKSTYKRYLHTQQWQKLRFEVLKRADGKCERCGYTPWKRGVLQVHHLNYNNVGRETADDLICVCARCHMELHGITGKRKAQDNKPKE
;
A
#
# COMPACT_ATOMS: atom_id res chain seq x y z
N MET A 1 -3.97 5.15 15.77
CA MET A 1 -4.19 5.71 14.42
C MET A 1 -4.93 4.68 13.58
N ARG A 2 -6.11 5.04 13.02
CA ARG A 2 -6.87 4.20 12.09
C ARG A 2 -6.56 4.71 10.69
N TYR A 3 -5.88 3.92 9.88
CA TYR A 3 -5.55 4.27 8.50
C TYR A 3 -6.77 4.03 7.60
N ALA A 4 -6.86 4.78 6.51
CA ALA A 4 -8.06 4.73 5.68
C ALA A 4 -8.15 3.42 4.89
N THR A 5 -9.37 2.89 4.85
CA THR A 5 -9.71 1.79 3.94
C THR A 5 -10.37 2.34 2.71
N PHE A 6 -10.34 1.56 1.63
CA PHE A 6 -10.95 1.90 0.34
C PHE A 6 -12.44 2.29 0.42
N ARG A 7 -13.11 1.96 1.54
CA ARG A 7 -14.53 2.25 1.80
C ARG A 7 -14.87 3.74 1.87
N ARG A 8 -13.89 4.64 1.97
CA ARG A 8 -14.11 6.10 2.11
C ARG A 8 -13.64 6.92 0.91
N LEU A 9 -13.44 6.28 -0.24
CA LEU A 9 -13.07 6.94 -1.48
C LEU A 9 -14.22 7.84 -1.96
N ILE A 10 -13.96 9.12 -2.19
CA ILE A 10 -14.93 10.10 -2.75
C ILE A 10 -15.17 9.86 -4.25
N MET A 11 -14.22 9.20 -4.91
CA MET A 11 -14.23 8.86 -6.32
C MET A 11 -14.81 7.45 -6.56
N ASP A 12 -15.33 7.16 -7.75
CA ASP A 12 -15.70 5.78 -8.10
C ASP A 12 -14.45 4.91 -8.35
N LYS A 13 -14.60 3.59 -8.22
CA LYS A 13 -13.48 2.65 -8.35
C LYS A 13 -12.79 2.69 -9.70
N SER A 14 -13.52 2.95 -10.79
CA SER A 14 -12.97 2.94 -12.15
C SER A 14 -12.11 4.17 -12.38
N THR A 15 -12.57 5.35 -11.95
CA THR A 15 -11.83 6.60 -12.07
C THR A 15 -10.60 6.57 -11.19
N TYR A 16 -10.69 6.00 -9.99
CA TYR A 16 -9.52 5.80 -9.13
C TYR A 16 -8.47 4.89 -9.79
N LYS A 17 -8.89 3.77 -10.38
CA LYS A 17 -7.96 2.90 -11.12
C LYS A 17 -7.26 3.68 -12.24
N ARG A 18 -8.00 4.44 -13.05
CA ARG A 18 -7.41 5.29 -14.11
C ARG A 18 -6.43 6.30 -13.53
N TYR A 19 -6.78 6.95 -12.42
CA TYR A 19 -5.89 7.88 -11.71
C TYR A 19 -4.56 7.25 -11.33
N LEU A 20 -4.56 6.00 -10.81
CA LEU A 20 -3.32 5.30 -10.48
C LEU A 20 -2.41 5.00 -11.69
N HIS A 21 -2.91 5.11 -12.92
CA HIS A 21 -2.11 4.96 -14.13
C HIS A 21 -1.57 6.30 -14.67
N THR A 22 -1.91 7.43 -14.06
CA THR A 22 -1.46 8.75 -14.50
C THR A 22 0.00 9.01 -14.14
N GLN A 23 0.67 9.85 -14.94
CA GLN A 23 2.04 10.29 -14.66
C GLN A 23 2.15 11.03 -13.32
N GLN A 24 1.12 11.77 -12.94
CA GLN A 24 1.06 12.48 -11.66
C GLN A 24 1.19 11.50 -10.49
N TRP A 25 0.36 10.46 -10.46
CA TRP A 25 0.42 9.44 -9.41
C TRP A 25 1.74 8.67 -9.43
N GLN A 26 2.25 8.30 -10.61
CA GLN A 26 3.51 7.57 -10.71
C GLN A 26 4.72 8.36 -10.18
N LYS A 27 4.75 9.69 -10.41
CA LYS A 27 5.77 10.58 -9.83
C LYS A 27 5.68 10.60 -8.31
N LEU A 28 4.49 10.84 -7.77
CA LEU A 28 4.27 10.88 -6.33
C LEU A 28 4.61 9.55 -5.66
N ARG A 29 4.21 8.43 -6.28
CA ARG A 29 4.56 7.07 -5.85
C ARG A 29 6.07 6.89 -5.79
N PHE A 30 6.80 7.36 -6.79
CA PHE A 30 8.26 7.27 -6.83
C PHE A 30 8.92 8.10 -5.72
N GLU A 31 8.42 9.32 -5.46
CA GLU A 31 8.91 10.18 -4.38
C GLU A 31 8.78 9.50 -3.00
N VAL A 32 7.61 8.90 -2.72
CA VAL A 32 7.36 8.17 -1.47
C VAL A 32 8.27 6.95 -1.34
N LEU A 33 8.47 6.19 -2.42
CA LEU A 33 9.39 5.05 -2.43
C LEU A 33 10.84 5.48 -2.21
N LYS A 34 11.25 6.62 -2.78
CA LYS A 34 12.59 7.18 -2.61
C LYS A 34 12.82 7.68 -1.18
N ARG A 35 11.84 8.41 -0.60
CA ARG A 35 11.85 8.87 0.81
C ARG A 35 12.06 7.71 1.78
N ALA A 36 11.42 6.58 1.51
CA ALA A 36 11.46 5.41 2.36
C ALA A 36 12.81 4.66 2.36
N ASP A 37 13.76 5.02 1.49
CA ASP A 37 15.10 4.43 1.40
C ASP A 37 15.09 2.89 1.34
N GLY A 38 14.12 2.33 0.61
CA GLY A 38 13.98 0.88 0.49
C GLY A 38 13.52 0.17 1.77
N LYS A 39 12.94 0.87 2.74
CA LYS A 39 12.44 0.30 4.00
C LYS A 39 10.95 0.54 4.17
N CYS A 40 10.29 -0.36 4.88
CA CYS A 40 8.91 -0.14 5.33
C CYS A 40 8.89 0.97 6.39
N GLU A 41 8.21 2.08 6.13
CA GLU A 41 8.11 3.21 7.06
C GLU A 41 7.32 2.86 8.34
N ARG A 42 6.54 1.77 8.31
CA ARG A 42 5.75 1.31 9.47
C ARG A 42 6.49 0.32 10.39
N CYS A 43 7.27 -0.60 9.84
CA CYS A 43 7.89 -1.68 10.62
C CYS A 43 9.41 -1.82 10.44
N GLY A 44 10.03 -0.98 9.62
CA GLY A 44 11.47 -1.02 9.35
C GLY A 44 11.94 -2.17 8.46
N TYR A 45 11.03 -3.03 7.96
CA TYR A 45 11.39 -4.14 7.09
C TYR A 45 12.09 -3.67 5.81
N THR A 46 13.29 -4.19 5.57
CA THR A 46 14.06 -4.01 4.34
C THR A 46 13.97 -5.27 3.48
N PRO A 47 13.31 -5.25 2.31
CA PRO A 47 13.26 -6.40 1.43
C PRO A 47 14.61 -6.65 0.74
N TRP A 48 14.94 -7.92 0.53
CA TRP A 48 16.12 -8.35 -0.23
C TRP A 48 15.97 -8.07 -1.75
N LYS A 49 14.75 -8.16 -2.28
CA LYS A 49 14.43 -7.83 -3.68
C LYS A 49 13.95 -6.39 -3.79
N ARG A 50 14.24 -5.70 -4.89
CA ARG A 50 13.63 -4.39 -5.19
C ARG A 50 12.17 -4.53 -5.63
N GLY A 51 11.37 -3.49 -5.42
CA GLY A 51 9.99 -3.41 -5.93
C GLY A 51 8.92 -4.15 -5.11
N VAL A 52 9.25 -4.63 -3.91
CA VAL A 52 8.29 -5.34 -3.02
C VAL A 52 7.51 -4.39 -2.11
N LEU A 53 8.01 -3.17 -1.91
CA LEU A 53 7.33 -2.15 -1.14
C LEU A 53 6.17 -1.56 -1.94
N GLN A 54 5.12 -1.21 -1.21
CA GLN A 54 3.85 -0.72 -1.72
C GLN A 54 3.56 0.63 -1.09
N VAL A 55 2.87 1.50 -1.82
CA VAL A 55 2.42 2.81 -1.31
C VAL A 55 0.97 2.68 -0.88
N HIS A 56 0.66 3.13 0.33
CA HIS A 56 -0.66 3.13 0.92
C HIS A 56 -1.13 4.56 1.18
N HIS A 57 -2.41 4.83 0.90
CA HIS A 57 -3.06 6.10 1.27
C HIS A 57 -3.44 6.10 2.75
N LEU A 58 -2.95 7.07 3.52
CA LEU A 58 -3.34 7.25 4.92
C LEU A 58 -4.79 7.72 5.03
N ASN A 59 -5.23 8.54 4.08
CA ASN A 59 -6.60 9.02 3.91
C ASN A 59 -6.96 9.12 2.42
N TYR A 60 -8.26 9.08 2.10
CA TYR A 60 -8.78 9.18 0.73
C TYR A 60 -9.49 10.52 0.46
N ASN A 61 -9.28 11.54 1.30
CA ASN A 61 -10.07 12.78 1.27
C ASN A 61 -9.67 13.69 0.10
N ASN A 62 -8.42 13.62 -0.36
CA ASN A 62 -7.84 14.52 -1.35
C ASN A 62 -7.26 13.76 -2.56
N VAL A 63 -7.76 12.56 -2.89
CA VAL A 63 -7.31 11.80 -4.07
C VAL A 63 -7.37 12.66 -5.34
N GLY A 64 -6.28 12.69 -6.10
CA GLY A 64 -6.01 13.60 -7.21
C GLY A 64 -5.20 14.85 -6.83
N ARG A 65 -5.09 15.15 -5.54
CA ARG A 65 -4.40 16.31 -4.94
C ARG A 65 -3.61 15.92 -3.68
N GLU A 66 -3.38 14.63 -3.47
CA GLU A 66 -2.63 14.14 -2.32
C GLU A 66 -1.15 14.53 -2.40
N THR A 67 -0.54 14.63 -1.23
CA THR A 67 0.89 14.91 -1.07
C THR A 67 1.63 13.65 -0.66
N ALA A 68 2.97 13.70 -0.64
CA ALA A 68 3.77 12.56 -0.21
C ALA A 68 3.49 12.19 1.26
N ASP A 69 3.04 13.14 2.08
CA ASP A 69 2.72 12.94 3.50
C ASP A 69 1.37 12.28 3.72
N ASP A 70 0.47 12.33 2.73
CA ASP A 70 -0.78 11.56 2.73
C ASP A 70 -0.56 10.07 2.44
N LEU A 71 0.69 9.69 2.14
CA LEU A 71 1.09 8.38 1.67
C LEU A 71 2.17 7.77 2.55
N ILE A 72 2.14 6.45 2.67
CA ILE A 72 3.14 5.67 3.40
C ILE A 72 3.65 4.49 2.57
N CYS A 73 4.97 4.34 2.54
CA CYS A 73 5.66 3.20 1.96
C CYS A 73 5.70 2.03 2.96
N VAL A 74 5.11 0.90 2.58
CA VAL A 74 4.94 -0.26 3.46
C VAL A 74 5.24 -1.58 2.76
N CYS A 75 5.63 -2.59 3.53
CA CYS A 75 5.68 -3.96 3.02
C CYS A 75 4.27 -4.54 2.84
N ALA A 76 4.15 -5.60 2.03
CA ALA A 76 2.85 -6.24 1.76
C ALA A 76 2.08 -6.64 3.03
N ARG A 77 2.80 -7.12 4.08
CA ARG A 77 2.18 -7.46 5.37
C ARG A 77 1.53 -6.23 6.01
N CYS A 78 2.29 -5.15 6.16
CA CYS A 78 1.79 -3.90 6.72
C CYS A 78 0.68 -3.32 5.85
N HIS A 79 0.78 -3.39 4.52
CA HIS A 79 -0.26 -2.94 3.61
C HIS A 79 -1.61 -3.65 3.85
N MET A 80 -1.59 -4.98 4.00
CA MET A 80 -2.80 -5.76 4.31
C MET A 80 -3.39 -5.40 5.67
N GLU A 81 -2.54 -5.28 6.70
CA GLU A 81 -2.97 -4.87 8.04
C GLU A 81 -3.64 -3.48 8.03
N LEU A 82 -3.12 -2.54 7.22
CA LEU A 82 -3.69 -1.20 7.07
C LEU A 82 -5.08 -1.23 6.42
N HIS A 83 -5.32 -2.17 5.51
CA HIS A 83 -6.67 -2.44 4.96
C HIS A 83 -7.59 -3.18 5.94
N GLY A 84 -7.12 -3.51 7.16
CA GLY A 84 -7.86 -4.32 8.13
C GLY A 84 -7.90 -5.81 7.75
N ILE A 85 -7.09 -6.24 6.79
CA ILE A 85 -6.98 -7.64 6.37
C ILE A 85 -5.93 -8.30 7.24
N THR A 86 -6.35 -8.80 8.40
CA THR A 86 -5.50 -9.61 9.29
C THR A 86 -5.87 -11.08 9.12
N GLY A 87 -5.14 -11.80 8.29
CA GLY A 87 -5.31 -13.24 8.11
C GLY A 87 -4.11 -13.99 8.67
N LYS A 88 -4.31 -14.81 9.71
CA LYS A 88 -3.44 -15.98 9.91
C LYS A 88 -3.46 -16.72 8.57
N ARG A 89 -2.32 -16.88 7.89
CA ARG A 89 -2.23 -17.93 6.87
C ARG A 89 -2.71 -19.19 7.58
N LYS A 90 -3.86 -19.77 7.19
CA LYS A 90 -4.09 -21.18 7.52
C LYS A 90 -2.90 -21.89 6.87
N ALA A 91 -2.10 -22.58 7.68
CA ALA A 91 -1.16 -23.55 7.13
C ALA A 91 -2.04 -24.48 6.29
N GLN A 92 -1.85 -24.45 4.98
CA GLN A 92 -2.35 -25.50 4.13
C GLN A 92 -1.48 -26.70 4.52
N ASP A 93 -2.07 -27.61 5.31
CA ASP A 93 -1.50 -28.91 5.63
C ASP A 93 -1.27 -29.64 4.31
N ASN A 94 -0.06 -29.51 3.76
CA ASN A 94 0.34 -30.29 2.60
C ASN A 94 0.73 -31.68 3.13
N LYS A 95 -0.29 -32.48 3.48
CA LYS A 95 -0.09 -33.91 3.74
C LYS A 95 0.33 -34.53 2.39
N PRO A 96 1.46 -35.27 2.32
CA PRO A 96 1.82 -35.97 1.10
C PRO A 96 0.67 -36.90 0.70
N LYS A 97 0.28 -36.86 -0.58
CA LYS A 97 -0.62 -37.88 -1.14
C LYS A 97 0.17 -39.19 -1.23
N GLU A 98 -0.29 -40.20 -0.51
CA GLU A 98 0.09 -41.61 -0.69
C GLU A 98 -0.35 -42.13 -2.06
#